data_AF-A0A3N8R444-F1
#
_entry.id   AF-A0A3N8R444-F1
#
_cell.length_a   1.000
_cell.length_b   1.000
_cell.length_c   1.000
_cell.angle_alpha   90.00
_cell.angle_beta   90.00
_cell.angle_gamma   90.00
#
_symmetry.space_group_name_H-M   'P 1'
#
loop_
_entity.id
_entity.type
_entity.pdbx_description
1 polymer ?
#
loop_
_entity_poly.entity_id
_entity_poly.type
_entity_poly.pdbx_seq_one_letter_code
_entity_poly.pdbx_strand_id
1 'polypeptide(L)'
;MPNVTFSIDATRMPADESLAALSRDCVELCTQVLEAELKNVHVIFLAVRHGHGHPVFADIRYRVGTPRTPEVMNRFMDALDQAIVRRTGLTARIRCFGYTASTIHARN
;
A
#
# COMPACT_ATOMS: atom_id res chain seq x y z
N MET A 1 -6.19 -9.22 -4.94
CA MET A 1 -6.90 -8.53 -3.85
C MET A 1 -5.91 -7.86 -2.89
N PRO A 2 -5.01 -6.98 -3.35
CA PRO A 2 -4.24 -6.14 -2.45
C PRO A 2 -5.07 -4.94 -2.00
N ASN A 3 -5.19 -4.76 -0.69
CA ASN A 3 -5.65 -3.52 -0.08
C ASN A 3 -4.42 -2.77 0.43
N VAL A 4 -4.25 -1.53 -0.01
CA VAL A 4 -3.16 -0.63 0.41
C VAL A 4 -3.79 0.49 1.23
N THR A 5 -3.55 0.49 2.54
CA THR A 5 -4.09 1.51 3.45
C THR A 5 -2.96 2.36 4.00
N PHE A 6 -3.09 3.68 3.83
CA PHE A 6 -2.18 4.66 4.38
C PHE A 6 -2.84 5.38 5.55
N SER A 7 -2.31 5.20 6.74
CA SER A 7 -2.63 6.03 7.90
C SER A 7 -1.61 7.17 7.97
N ILE A 8 -2.04 8.37 7.59
CA ILE A 8 -1.19 9.56 7.47
C ILE A 8 -1.52 10.52 8.60
N ASP A 9 -0.50 11.10 9.23
CA ASP A 9 -0.67 12.19 10.20
C ASP A 9 -1.56 13.29 9.62
N ALA A 10 -2.68 13.57 10.28
CA ALA A 10 -3.64 14.57 9.83
C ALA A 10 -3.01 15.97 9.66
N THR A 11 -1.95 16.29 10.42
CA THR A 11 -1.22 17.56 10.32
C THR A 11 -0.23 17.60 9.14
N ARG A 12 0.02 16.47 8.49
CA ARG A 12 0.97 16.31 7.37
C ARG A 12 0.31 15.69 6.14
N MET A 13 -1.02 15.71 6.06
CA MET A 13 -1.74 15.14 4.93
C MET A 13 -1.32 15.83 3.61
N PRO A 14 -0.87 15.09 2.60
CA PRO A 14 -0.57 15.65 1.28
C PRO A 14 -1.81 16.23 0.60
N ALA A 15 -1.58 17.09 -0.40
CA ALA A 15 -2.65 17.57 -1.26
C ALA A 15 -3.29 16.44 -2.07
N ASP A 16 -4.55 16.61 -2.48
CA ASP A 16 -5.32 15.61 -3.21
C ASP A 16 -4.64 15.16 -4.50
N GLU A 17 -3.94 16.05 -5.20
CA GLU A 17 -3.18 15.70 -6.41
C GLU A 17 -2.04 14.70 -6.11
N SER A 18 -1.32 14.92 -5.02
CA SER A 18 -0.28 14.00 -4.54
C SER A 18 -0.86 12.64 -4.16
N LEU A 19 -2.01 12.63 -3.48
CA LEU A 19 -2.71 11.38 -3.10
C LEU A 19 -3.23 10.64 -4.33
N ALA A 20 -3.79 11.36 -5.32
CA ALA A 20 -4.23 10.78 -6.58
C ALA A 20 -3.05 10.19 -7.38
N ALA A 21 -1.90 10.86 -7.39
CA ALA A 21 -0.69 10.36 -8.03
C ALA A 21 -0.13 9.12 -7.31
N LEU A 22 -0.09 9.13 -5.98
CA LEU A 22 0.31 7.96 -5.19
C LEU A 22 -0.66 6.78 -5.40
N SER A 23 -1.96 7.05 -5.57
CA SER A 23 -2.95 6.02 -5.88
C SER A 23 -2.65 5.32 -7.21
N ARG A 24 -2.31 6.09 -8.25
CA ARG A 24 -1.92 5.53 -9.55
C ARG A 24 -0.65 4.69 -9.44
N ASP A 25 0.37 5.18 -8.74
CA ASP A 25 1.60 4.43 -8.48
C ASP A 25 1.28 3.10 -7.74
N CYS A 26 0.39 3.12 -6.74
CA CYS A 26 -0.03 1.90 -6.03
C CYS A 26 -0.76 0.91 -6.92
N VAL A 27 -1.64 1.39 -7.81
CA VAL A 27 -2.35 0.55 -8.79
C VAL A 27 -1.36 -0.12 -9.74
N GLU A 28 -0.39 0.64 -10.23
CA GLU A 28 0.66 0.11 -11.12
C GLU A 28 1.49 -0.95 -10.40
N LEU A 29 1.99 -0.67 -9.19
CA LEU A 29 2.75 -1.63 -8.40
C LEU A 29 1.95 -2.90 -8.09
N CYS A 30 0.67 -2.77 -7.74
CA CYS A 30 -0.18 -3.92 -7.47
C CYS A 30 -0.43 -4.77 -8.71
N THR A 31 -0.65 -4.15 -9.87
CA THR A 31 -0.97 -4.89 -11.10
C THR A 31 0.28 -5.46 -11.78
N GLN A 32 1.39 -4.73 -11.79
CA GLN A 32 2.61 -5.14 -12.49
C GLN A 32 3.58 -5.95 -11.62
N VAL A 33 3.68 -5.67 -10.32
CA VAL A 33 4.64 -6.36 -9.43
C VAL A 33 3.96 -7.50 -8.69
N LEU A 34 2.75 -7.27 -8.15
CA LEU A 34 2.01 -8.30 -7.40
C LEU A 34 1.05 -9.11 -8.27
N GLU A 35 1.02 -8.84 -9.59
CA GLU A 35 0.16 -9.49 -10.58
C GLU A 35 -1.32 -9.54 -10.11
N ALA A 36 -1.78 -8.44 -9.50
CA ALA A 36 -3.17 -8.33 -9.09
C ALA A 36 -4.03 -7.91 -10.28
N GLU A 37 -5.21 -8.51 -10.42
CA GLU A 37 -6.25 -7.95 -11.30
C GLU A 37 -6.69 -6.57 -10.78
N LEU A 38 -6.79 -5.59 -11.69
CA LEU A 38 -7.11 -4.20 -11.35
C LEU A 38 -8.35 -4.05 -10.48
N LYS A 39 -9.44 -4.76 -10.80
CA LYS A 39 -10.71 -4.71 -10.04
C LYS A 39 -10.57 -5.12 -8.57
N ASN A 40 -9.49 -5.82 -8.23
CA ASN A 40 -9.22 -6.32 -6.89
C ASN A 40 -8.22 -5.43 -6.12
N VAL A 41 -7.77 -4.32 -6.70
CA VAL A 41 -6.85 -3.38 -6.05
C VAL A 41 -7.67 -2.30 -5.35
N HIS A 42 -7.36 -2.03 -4.09
CA HIS A 42 -8.03 -1.00 -3.33
C HIS A 42 -7.01 -0.14 -2.58
N VAL A 43 -7.09 1.19 -2.73
CA VAL A 43 -6.16 2.16 -2.13
C VAL A 43 -6.93 3.12 -1.24
N ILE A 44 -6.53 3.25 0.03
CA ILE A 44 -7.23 4.03 1.05
C ILE A 44 -6.26 4.98 1.74
N PHE A 45 -6.68 6.22 1.95
CA PHE A 45 -5.98 7.18 2.81
C PHE A 45 -6.85 7.52 4.01
N LEU A 46 -6.24 7.46 5.19
CA LEU A 46 -6.86 7.80 6.47
C LEU A 46 -6.05 8.93 7.11
N ALA A 47 -6.72 10.03 7.45
CA ALA A 47 -6.15 11.05 8.33
C ALA A 47 -6.22 10.55 9.77
N VAL A 48 -5.08 10.46 10.46
CA VAL A 48 -5.00 9.93 11.82
C VAL A 48 -4.22 10.86 12.74
N ARG A 49 -4.49 10.77 14.05
CA ARG A 49 -3.64 11.36 15.09
C ARG A 49 -2.63 10.31 15.55
N HIS A 50 -1.37 10.44 15.14
CA HIS A 50 -0.30 9.55 15.59
C HIS A 50 0.13 9.90 17.03
N GLY A 51 0.48 8.87 17.80
CA GLY A 51 1.15 9.05 19.09
C GLY A 51 2.68 9.08 18.96
N HIS A 52 3.24 8.11 18.21
CA HIS A 52 4.69 7.98 18.00
C HIS A 52 4.99 7.18 16.72
N GLY A 53 6.09 7.50 16.02
CA GLY A 53 6.58 6.77 14.86
C GLY A 53 6.70 7.63 13.60
N HIS A 54 6.70 6.97 12.43
CA HIS A 54 6.72 7.64 11.14
C HIS A 54 5.39 8.36 10.84
N PRO A 55 5.41 9.46 10.07
CA PRO A 55 4.20 10.21 9.72
C PRO A 55 3.24 9.42 8.82
N VAL A 56 3.72 8.38 8.15
CA VAL A 56 2.91 7.44 7.35
C VAL A 56 3.08 6.02 7.88
N PHE A 57 1.96 5.33 8.08
CA PHE A 57 1.93 3.87 8.23
C PHE A 57 1.18 3.27 7.06
N ALA A 58 1.86 2.43 6.26
CA ALA A 58 1.26 1.73 5.12
C ALA A 58 1.03 0.25 5.48
N ASP A 59 -0.23 -0.16 5.52
CA ASP A 59 -0.69 -1.55 5.70
C ASP A 59 -1.12 -2.12 4.35
N ILE A 60 -0.42 -3.16 3.89
CA ILE A 60 -0.72 -3.86 2.65
C ILE A 60 -1.20 -5.26 2.97
N ARG A 61 -2.47 -5.53 2.67
CA ARG A 61 -3.09 -6.83 2.89
C ARG A 61 -3.34 -7.50 1.57
N TYR A 62 -2.85 -8.72 1.40
CA TYR A 62 -2.93 -9.42 0.12
C TYR A 62 -3.18 -10.91 0.28
N ARG A 63 -3.74 -11.53 -0.75
CA ARG A 63 -3.84 -12.99 -0.84
C ARG A 63 -2.48 -13.57 -1.24
N VAL A 64 -1.97 -14.54 -0.49
CA VAL A 64 -0.76 -15.30 -0.87
C VAL A 64 -1.06 -16.10 -2.15
N GLY A 65 -0.12 -16.07 -3.09
CA GLY A 65 -0.18 -16.83 -4.33
C GLY A 65 1.23 -17.02 -4.90
N THR A 66 1.36 -17.93 -5.86
CA THR A 66 2.63 -18.32 -6.49
C THR A 66 3.53 -17.16 -6.93
N PRO A 67 3.03 -16.02 -7.46
CA PRO A 67 3.92 -14.93 -7.89
C PRO A 67 4.43 -14.04 -6.75
N ARG A 68 4.06 -14.26 -5.48
CA ARG A 68 4.36 -13.34 -4.36
C ARG A 68 5.46 -13.89 -3.44
N THR A 69 6.64 -14.15 -4.01
CA THR A 69 7.82 -14.59 -3.27
C THR A 69 8.38 -13.46 -2.39
N PRO A 70 9.23 -13.76 -1.39
CA PRO A 70 9.88 -12.74 -0.59
C PRO A 70 10.61 -11.67 -1.41
N GLU A 71 11.27 -12.06 -2.51
CA GLU A 71 11.99 -11.15 -3.40
C GLU A 71 11.04 -10.21 -4.13
N VAL A 72 9.90 -10.73 -4.61
CA VAL A 72 8.85 -9.91 -5.23
C VAL A 72 8.29 -8.92 -4.23
N MET A 73 8.02 -9.37 -3.01
CA MET A 73 7.50 -8.50 -1.94
C MET A 73 8.51 -7.43 -1.54
N ASN A 74 9.81 -7.74 -1.46
CA ASN A 74 10.85 -6.74 -1.18
C ASN A 74 10.90 -5.67 -2.28
N ARG A 75 10.90 -6.07 -3.56
CA ARG A 75 10.86 -5.11 -4.69
C ARG A 75 9.60 -4.24 -4.64
N PHE A 76 8.45 -4.82 -4.30
CA PHE A 76 7.21 -4.06 -4.13
C PHE A 76 7.33 -3.04 -2.99
N MET A 77 7.88 -3.44 -1.83
CA MET A 77 8.04 -2.55 -0.67
C MET A 77 9.02 -1.40 -0.96
N ASP A 78 10.15 -1.68 -1.61
CA ASP A 78 11.13 -0.67 -1.98
C ASP A 78 10.54 0.36 -2.96
N ALA A 79 9.84 -0.12 -3.99
CA ALA A 79 9.21 0.76 -4.96
C ALA A 79 8.05 1.57 -4.36
N LEU A 80 7.30 0.98 -3.43
CA LEU A 80 6.25 1.68 -2.69
C LEU A 80 6.84 2.77 -1.78
N ASP A 81 7.92 2.48 -1.06
CA ASP A 81 8.59 3.48 -0.22
C ASP A 81 9.07 4.68 -1.05
N GLN A 82 9.71 4.42 -2.19
CA GLN A 82 10.13 5.46 -3.13
C GLN A 82 8.94 6.27 -3.66
N ALA A 83 7.81 5.62 -3.97
CA ALA A 83 6.61 6.31 -4.41
C ALA A 83 6.04 7.22 -3.30
N ILE A 84 5.99 6.75 -2.06
CA ILE A 84 5.52 7.55 -0.92
C ILE A 84 6.43 8.79 -0.77
N VAL A 85 7.74 8.61 -0.70
CA VAL A 85 8.70 9.72 -0.55
C VAL A 85 8.55 10.70 -1.72
N ARG A 86 8.51 10.22 -2.96
CA ARG A 86 8.40 11.06 -4.16
C ARG A 86 7.10 11.87 -4.20
N ARG A 87 5.97 11.28 -3.81
CA ARG A 87 4.64 11.92 -3.92
C ARG A 87 4.29 12.80 -2.73
N THR A 88 4.83 12.49 -1.55
CA THR A 88 4.40 13.09 -0.28
C THR A 88 5.52 13.82 0.47
N GLY A 89 6.79 13.52 0.16
CA GLY A 89 7.94 13.98 0.95
C GLY A 89 8.04 13.33 2.34
N LEU A 90 7.17 12.36 2.65
CA LEU A 90 7.11 11.71 3.97
C LEU A 90 7.82 10.36 3.94
N THR A 91 8.36 9.96 5.09
CA THR A 91 8.83 8.59 5.32
C THR A 91 7.70 7.73 5.85
N ALA A 92 7.71 6.45 5.48
CA ALA A 92 6.68 5.50 5.89
C ALA A 92 7.24 4.34 6.68
N ARG A 93 6.40 3.79 7.56
CA ARG A 93 6.54 2.41 8.03
C ARG A 93 5.62 1.52 7.22
N ILE A 94 6.21 0.63 6.43
CA ILE A 94 5.49 -0.30 5.54
C ILE A 94 5.40 -1.68 6.19
N ARG A 95 4.22 -2.29 6.15
CA ARG A 95 4.02 -3.69 6.54
C ARG A 95 3.11 -4.38 5.53
N CYS A 96 3.52 -5.57 5.11
CA CYS A 96 2.75 -6.41 4.19
C CYS A 96 2.29 -7.68 4.90
N PHE A 97 1.00 -7.99 4.83
CA PHE A 97 0.37 -9.16 5.45
C PHE A 97 -0.28 -10.03 4.37
N GLY A 98 0.25 -11.24 4.22
CA GLY A 98 -0.30 -12.25 3.32
C GLY A 98 -1.29 -13.17 4.04
N TYR A 99 -2.42 -13.44 3.40
CA TYR A 99 -3.40 -14.44 3.86
C TYR A 99 -3.49 -15.60 2.87
N THR A 100 -3.60 -16.84 3.35
CA THR A 100 -3.79 -18.01 2.47
C THR A 100 -5.18 -17.99 1.83
N ALA A 101 -5.33 -18.60 0.66
CA ALA A 101 -6.64 -18.64 -0.02
C ALA A 101 -7.75 -19.30 0.83
N SER A 102 -7.39 -20.26 1.69
CA SER A 102 -8.32 -20.96 2.59
C SER A 102 -8.80 -20.14 3.80
N THR A 103 -8.17 -18.99 4.09
CA THR A 103 -8.47 -18.17 5.27
C THR A 103 -9.15 -16.84 4.93
N ILE A 104 -9.30 -16.53 3.64
CA ILE A 104 -9.93 -15.28 3.19
C ILE A 104 -11.39 -15.54 2.80
N HIS A 105 -12.30 -14.98 3.57
CA HIS A 105 -13.71 -14.86 3.22
C HIS A 105 -14.00 -13.42 2.81
N ALA A 106 -14.08 -13.16 1.51
CA ALA A 106 -14.28 -11.82 0.95
C ALA A 106 -15.36 -11.80 -0.13
N ARG A 107 -15.99 -10.65 -0.33
CA ARG A 107 -16.96 -10.39 -1.40
C ARG A 107 -16.66 -9.02 -2.01
N ASN A 108 -16.74 -8.96 -3.34
CA ASN A 108 -16.39 -7.83 -4.20
C ASN A 108 -14.87 -7.60 -4.26
#